data_AF-A0A1I8NJU0-F1
#
_entry.id   AF-A0A1I8NJU0-F1
#
_cell.length_a   1.000
_cell.length_b   1.000
_cell.length_c   1.000
_cell.angle_alpha   90.00
_cell.angle_beta   90.00
_cell.angle_gamma   90.00
#
_symmetry.space_group_name_H-M   'P 1'
#
loop_
_entity.id
_entity.type
_entity.pdbx_description
1 polymer ?
#
loop_
_entity_poly.entity_id
_entity_poly.type
_entity_poly.pdbx_seq_one_letter_code
_entity_poly.pdbx_strand_id
1 'polypeptide(L)'
;MRCLNLRTLSLLIGWLHLVYATTAIAGAIYFDYYAKQKLANTSKYDEFVQVETIVLVLYLLLNVSRVIISVCLIKGIMQNNRELMVPFVYGQCVILVMFVSLVIIDALYDLKNGKDEPYSFLDLVLDLSYASLTALFLWPVFKLFRQMEYPEEGNQTVLVDDNNGTGV
;
A
#
# COMPACT_ATOMS: atom_id res chain seq x y z
N MET A 1 22.91 13.82 7.93
CA MET A 1 21.99 12.66 7.95
C MET A 1 22.22 11.87 6.66
N ARG A 2 22.68 10.62 6.76
CA ARG A 2 22.90 9.77 5.57
C ARG A 2 21.55 9.57 4.89
N CYS A 3 21.39 10.08 3.66
CA CYS A 3 20.19 9.87 2.87
C CYS A 3 19.98 8.35 2.75
N LEU A 4 18.90 7.84 3.35
CA LEU A 4 18.46 6.46 3.15
C LEU A 4 18.36 6.24 1.63
N ASN A 5 19.00 5.19 1.13
CA ASN A 5 18.92 4.82 -0.27
C ASN A 5 17.45 4.58 -0.62
N LEU A 6 16.90 5.40 -1.51
CA LEU A 6 15.48 5.37 -1.91
C LEU A 6 15.04 3.97 -2.37
N ARG A 7 15.97 3.24 -2.99
CA ARG A 7 15.77 1.86 -3.41
C ARG A 7 15.57 0.92 -2.23
N THR A 8 16.38 1.05 -1.18
CA THR A 8 16.25 0.26 0.05
C THR A 8 14.94 0.54 0.77
N LEU A 9 14.54 1.82 0.88
CA LEU A 9 13.28 2.20 1.51
C LEU A 9 12.07 1.65 0.73
N SER A 10 12.11 1.75 -0.61
CA SER A 10 11.06 1.20 -1.48
C SER A 10 10.97 -0.33 -1.40
N LEU A 11 12.11 -1.01 -1.31
CA LEU A 11 12.15 -2.46 -1.08
C LEU A 11 11.57 -2.84 0.28
N LEU A 12 11.90 -2.09 1.34
CA LEU A 12 11.34 -2.32 2.67
C LEU A 12 9.81 -2.22 2.65
N ILE A 13 9.26 -1.24 1.94
CA ILE A 13 7.82 -1.08 1.77
C ILE A 13 7.21 -2.26 1.01
N GLY A 14 7.84 -2.71 -0.07
CA GLY A 14 7.40 -3.91 -0.79
C GLY A 14 7.37 -5.16 0.09
N TRP A 15 8.42 -5.37 0.90
CA TRP A 15 8.46 -6.47 1.86
C TRP A 15 7.41 -6.33 2.97
N LEU A 16 7.18 -5.13 3.47
CA LEU A 16 6.17 -4.87 4.49
C LEU A 16 4.77 -5.23 3.97
N HIS A 17 4.43 -4.81 2.74
CA HIS A 17 3.16 -5.18 2.10
C HIS A 17 3.05 -6.69 1.86
N LEU A 18 4.14 -7.35 1.45
CA LEU A 18 4.16 -8.79 1.23
C LEU A 18 3.92 -9.56 2.54
N VAL A 19 4.62 -9.19 3.61
CA VAL A 19 4.46 -9.80 4.93
C VAL A 19 3.05 -9.54 5.46
N TYR A 20 2.55 -8.31 5.35
CA TYR A 20 1.18 -7.99 5.75
C TYR A 20 0.15 -8.83 5.01
N ALA A 21 0.24 -8.93 3.68
CA ALA A 21 -0.75 -9.66 2.89
C ALA A 21 -0.70 -11.18 3.16
N THR A 22 0.49 -11.75 3.32
CA THR A 22 0.62 -13.20 3.64
C THR A 22 0.13 -13.52 5.05
N THR A 23 0.45 -12.69 6.04
CA THR A 23 -0.06 -12.85 7.41
C THR A 23 -1.57 -12.61 7.50
N ALA A 24 -2.12 -11.67 6.72
CA ALA A 24 -3.56 -11.44 6.61
C ALA A 24 -4.30 -12.65 6.03
N ILE A 25 -3.75 -13.31 5.00
CA ILE A 25 -4.32 -14.55 4.45
C ILE A 25 -4.33 -15.66 5.51
N ALA A 26 -3.19 -15.90 6.17
CA ALA A 26 -3.08 -16.92 7.19
C ALA A 26 -4.03 -16.65 8.37
N GLY A 27 -4.12 -15.39 8.80
CA GLY A 27 -5.03 -14.95 9.86
C GLY A 27 -6.50 -15.16 9.48
N ALA A 28 -6.91 -14.76 8.27
CA ALA A 28 -8.28 -14.91 7.81
C ALA A 28 -8.71 -16.39 7.76
N ILE A 29 -7.85 -17.28 7.25
CA ILE A 29 -8.12 -18.72 7.23
C ILE A 29 -8.22 -19.29 8.66
N TYR A 30 -7.30 -18.88 9.55
CA TYR A 30 -7.31 -19.32 10.94
C TYR A 30 -8.58 -18.86 11.68
N PHE A 31 -8.97 -17.60 11.52
CA PHE A 31 -10.16 -17.04 12.15
C PHE A 31 -11.45 -17.65 11.61
N ASP A 32 -11.56 -17.89 10.30
CA ASP A 32 -12.70 -18.59 9.69
C ASP A 32 -12.85 -20.01 10.26
N TYR A 33 -11.74 -20.76 10.31
CA TYR A 33 -11.73 -22.10 10.91
C TYR A 33 -12.18 -22.07 12.37
N TYR A 34 -11.64 -21.14 13.16
CA TYR A 34 -11.97 -21.00 14.57
C TYR A 34 -13.43 -20.57 14.79
N ALA A 35 -13.94 -19.63 13.98
CA ALA A 35 -15.31 -19.15 14.04
C ALA A 35 -16.30 -20.27 13.74
N LYS A 36 -16.08 -21.00 12.64
CA LYS A 36 -16.91 -22.16 12.26
C LYS A 36 -16.92 -23.24 13.34
N GLN A 37 -15.76 -23.55 13.91
CA GLN A 37 -15.67 -24.54 15.01
C GLN A 37 -16.49 -24.10 16.23
N LYS A 38 -16.44 -22.81 16.59
CA LYS A 38 -17.17 -22.26 17.74
C LYS A 38 -18.69 -22.19 17.51
N LEU A 39 -19.10 -21.93 16.27
CA LEU A 39 -20.50 -21.72 15.89
C LEU A 39 -21.21 -23.00 15.42
N ALA A 40 -20.47 -24.10 15.20
CA ALA A 40 -20.98 -25.36 14.65
C ALA A 40 -22.22 -25.94 15.38
N ASN A 41 -22.37 -25.65 16.67
CA ASN A 41 -23.50 -26.14 17.49
C ASN A 41 -24.59 -25.08 17.73
N THR A 42 -24.55 -23.95 17.02
CA THR A 42 -25.50 -22.84 17.21
C THR A 42 -26.48 -22.77 16.04
N SER A 43 -27.72 -22.38 16.32
CA SER A 43 -28.76 -22.19 15.30
C SER A 43 -28.44 -21.07 14.29
N LYS A 44 -27.42 -20.25 14.56
CA LYS A 44 -26.95 -19.16 13.69
C LYS A 44 -25.90 -19.61 12.66
N TYR A 45 -25.49 -20.88 12.67
CA TYR A 45 -24.42 -21.38 11.83
C TYR A 45 -24.70 -21.18 10.33
N ASP A 46 -25.89 -21.57 9.85
CA ASP A 46 -26.19 -21.56 8.40
C ASP A 46 -26.28 -20.14 7.82
N GLU A 47 -26.89 -19.19 8.57
CA GLU A 47 -26.97 -17.77 8.16
C GLU A 47 -25.59 -17.10 8.20
N PHE A 48 -24.79 -17.40 9.23
CA PHE A 48 -23.43 -16.88 9.37
C PHE A 48 -22.53 -17.36 8.22
N VAL A 49 -22.58 -18.65 7.89
CA VAL A 49 -21.69 -19.27 6.88
C VAL A 49 -21.91 -18.70 5.48
N GLN A 50 -23.15 -18.40 5.05
CA GLN A 50 -23.38 -17.87 3.70
C GLN A 50 -22.77 -16.48 3.50
N VAL A 51 -23.03 -15.55 4.42
CA VAL A 51 -22.54 -14.16 4.30
C VAL A 51 -21.04 -14.10 4.56
N GLU A 52 -20.55 -14.79 5.59
CA GLU A 52 -19.13 -14.82 5.94
C GLU A 52 -18.29 -15.41 4.81
N THR A 53 -18.73 -16.51 4.18
CA THR A 53 -17.95 -17.17 3.12
C THR A 53 -17.72 -16.22 1.94
N ILE A 54 -18.72 -15.43 1.54
CA ILE A 54 -18.58 -14.47 0.43
C ILE A 54 -17.57 -13.38 0.81
N VAL A 55 -17.69 -12.82 2.02
CA VAL A 55 -16.79 -11.77 2.51
C VAL A 55 -15.36 -12.30 2.62
N LEU A 56 -15.18 -13.53 3.13
CA LEU A 56 -13.89 -14.19 3.23
C LEU A 56 -13.26 -14.42 1.86
N VAL A 57 -14.02 -14.93 0.89
CA VAL A 57 -13.52 -15.16 -0.48
C VAL A 57 -13.07 -13.85 -1.11
N LEU A 58 -13.87 -12.77 -1.00
CA LEU A 58 -13.47 -11.45 -1.49
C LEU A 58 -12.21 -10.94 -0.79
N TYR A 59 -12.13 -11.09 0.52
CA TYR A 59 -10.96 -10.71 1.32
C TYR A 59 -9.69 -11.46 0.89
N LEU A 60 -9.80 -12.78 0.67
CA LEU A 60 -8.70 -13.62 0.21
C LEU A 60 -8.25 -13.22 -1.20
N LEU A 61 -9.17 -12.98 -2.13
CA LEU A 61 -8.85 -12.52 -3.49
C LEU A 61 -8.09 -11.18 -3.46
N LEU A 62 -8.54 -10.24 -2.63
CA LEU A 62 -7.86 -8.96 -2.45
C LEU A 62 -6.44 -9.13 -1.88
N ASN A 63 -6.24 -10.01 -0.89
CA ASN A 63 -4.91 -10.21 -0.33
C ASN A 63 -3.99 -11.01 -1.27
N VAL A 64 -4.50 -11.97 -2.03
CA VAL A 64 -3.72 -12.68 -3.06
C VAL A 64 -3.26 -11.70 -4.15
N SER A 65 -4.14 -10.81 -4.63
CA SER A 65 -3.73 -9.78 -5.59
C SER A 65 -2.68 -8.84 -4.99
N ARG A 66 -2.80 -8.45 -3.72
CA ARG A 66 -1.76 -7.68 -2.99
C ARG A 66 -0.43 -8.41 -2.93
N VAL A 67 -0.41 -9.73 -2.69
CA VAL A 67 0.82 -10.54 -2.73
C VAL A 67 1.47 -10.46 -4.12
N ILE A 68 0.70 -10.68 -5.18
CA ILE A 68 1.19 -10.63 -6.56
C ILE A 68 1.79 -9.25 -6.86
N ILE A 69 1.04 -8.18 -6.58
CA ILE A 69 1.49 -6.80 -6.80
C ILE A 69 2.75 -6.49 -5.99
N SER A 70 2.85 -6.96 -4.75
CA SER A 70 4.04 -6.76 -3.90
C SER A 70 5.26 -7.50 -4.43
N VAL A 71 5.09 -8.73 -4.93
CA VAL A 71 6.16 -9.48 -5.60
C VAL A 71 6.62 -8.78 -6.88
N CYS A 72 5.67 -8.28 -7.69
CA CYS A 72 5.97 -7.48 -8.88
C CYS A 72 6.73 -6.20 -8.53
N LEU A 73 6.33 -5.50 -7.46
CA LEU A 73 7.05 -4.32 -6.96
C LEU A 73 8.49 -4.67 -6.56
N ILE A 74 8.69 -5.70 -5.74
CA ILE A 74 10.03 -6.11 -5.29
C ILE A 74 10.89 -6.51 -6.48
N LYS A 75 10.37 -7.35 -7.40
CA LYS A 75 11.09 -7.76 -8.61
C LYS A 75 11.40 -6.56 -9.50
N GLY A 76 10.46 -5.65 -9.71
CA GLY A 76 10.64 -4.42 -10.48
C GLY A 76 11.76 -3.55 -9.91
N ILE A 77 11.78 -3.36 -8.59
CA ILE A 77 12.85 -2.62 -7.93
C ILE A 77 14.20 -3.35 -8.05
N MET A 78 14.25 -4.68 -7.88
CA MET A 78 15.49 -5.45 -7.99
C MET A 78 16.05 -5.46 -9.41
N GLN A 79 15.19 -5.61 -10.41
CA GLN A 79 15.57 -5.67 -11.83
C GLN A 79 15.67 -4.29 -12.48
N ASN A 80 15.37 -3.22 -11.75
CA ASN A 80 15.25 -1.86 -12.29
C ASN A 80 14.25 -1.79 -13.45
N ASN A 81 13.19 -2.61 -13.40
CA ASN A 81 12.14 -2.68 -14.41
C ASN A 81 10.89 -1.95 -13.91
N ARG A 82 10.63 -0.79 -14.50
CA ARG A 82 9.51 0.09 -14.18
C ARG A 82 8.15 -0.57 -14.44
N GLU A 83 8.01 -1.37 -15.50
CA GLU A 83 6.72 -1.95 -15.91
C GLU A 83 6.12 -2.84 -14.81
N LEU A 84 6.97 -3.55 -14.07
CA LEU A 84 6.55 -4.39 -12.95
C LEU A 84 6.10 -3.59 -11.72
N MET A 85 6.50 -2.31 -11.61
CA MET A 85 6.11 -1.43 -10.51
C MET A 85 4.78 -0.70 -10.79
N VAL A 86 4.36 -0.60 -12.05
CA VAL A 86 3.15 0.11 -12.49
C VAL A 86 1.90 -0.33 -11.70
N PRO A 87 1.60 -1.65 -11.55
CA PRO A 87 0.37 -2.07 -10.86
C PRO A 87 0.32 -1.61 -9.40
N PHE A 88 1.47 -1.57 -8.72
CA PHE A 88 1.55 -1.09 -7.35
C PHE A 88 1.31 0.42 -7.28
N VAL A 89 2.03 1.21 -8.09
CA VAL A 89 1.97 2.67 -8.03
C VAL A 89 0.58 3.19 -8.37
N TYR A 90 0.03 2.78 -9.52
CA TYR A 90 -1.30 3.23 -9.94
C TYR A 90 -2.39 2.64 -9.05
N GLY A 91 -2.26 1.37 -8.64
CA GLY A 91 -3.21 0.75 -7.72
C GLY A 91 -3.31 1.50 -6.39
N GLN A 92 -2.18 1.86 -5.78
CA GLN A 92 -2.16 2.63 -4.53
C GLN A 92 -2.69 4.06 -4.71
N CYS A 93 -2.41 4.72 -5.84
CA CYS A 93 -3.01 6.02 -6.14
C CYS A 93 -4.55 5.94 -6.22
N VAL A 94 -5.08 4.95 -6.93
CA VAL A 94 -6.54 4.75 -7.05
C VAL A 94 -7.17 4.45 -5.68
N ILE A 95 -6.55 3.56 -4.90
CA ILE A 95 -7.02 3.22 -3.55
C ILE A 95 -7.03 4.47 -2.67
N LEU A 96 -5.97 5.28 -2.69
CA LEU A 96 -5.88 6.50 -1.90
C LEU A 96 -6.99 7.50 -2.27
N VAL A 97 -7.23 7.72 -3.57
CA VAL A 97 -8.29 8.62 -4.05
C VAL A 97 -9.67 8.11 -3.63
N MET A 98 -9.94 6.82 -3.81
CA MET A 98 -11.21 6.22 -3.38
C MET A 98 -11.40 6.32 -1.88
N PHE A 99 -10.36 6.02 -1.09
CA PHE A 99 -10.41 6.05 0.36
C PHE A 99 -10.67 7.47 0.87
N VAL A 100 -9.91 8.47 0.40
CA VAL A 100 -10.15 9.88 0.76
C VAL A 100 -11.55 10.34 0.35
N SER A 101 -12.05 9.89 -0.80
CA SER A 101 -13.42 10.20 -1.23
C SER A 101 -14.48 9.62 -0.29
N LEU A 102 -14.28 8.37 0.18
CA LEU A 102 -15.16 7.73 1.15
C LEU A 102 -15.16 8.48 2.50
N VAL A 103 -13.98 8.85 3.01
CA VAL A 103 -13.84 9.61 4.25
C VAL A 103 -14.58 10.95 4.17
N ILE A 104 -14.48 11.65 3.03
CA ILE A 104 -15.21 12.91 2.82
C ILE A 104 -16.72 12.67 2.78
N ILE A 105 -17.19 11.63 2.06
CA ILE A 105 -18.62 11.31 1.98
C ILE A 105 -19.18 10.99 3.37
N ASP A 106 -18.45 10.21 4.17
CA ASP A 106 -18.87 9.82 5.51
C ASP A 106 -18.93 11.02 6.46
N ALA A 107 -17.90 11.87 6.44
CA ALA A 107 -17.89 13.12 7.20
C ALA A 107 -19.05 14.06 6.82
N LEU A 108 -19.39 14.16 5.53
CA LEU A 108 -20.54 14.95 5.07
C LEU A 108 -21.87 14.32 5.50
N TYR A 109 -21.96 13.00 5.52
CA TYR A 109 -23.16 12.27 5.94
C TYR A 109 -23.41 12.44 7.44
N ASP A 110 -22.37 12.37 8.26
CA ASP A 110 -22.45 12.60 9.70
C ASP A 110 -22.82 14.04 10.03
N LEU A 111 -22.23 15.01 9.34
CA LEU A 111 -22.57 16.44 9.49
C LEU A 111 -24.04 16.71 9.16
N LYS A 112 -24.57 16.09 8.10
CA LYS A 112 -25.98 16.24 7.69
C LYS A 112 -26.95 15.68 8.73
N ASN A 113 -26.60 14.55 9.35
CA ASN A 113 -27.50 13.85 10.27
C ASN A 113 -27.38 14.35 11.72
N GLY A 114 -26.51 15.34 11.99
CA GLY A 114 -26.36 15.93 13.33
C GLY A 114 -25.88 14.92 14.36
N LYS A 115 -25.10 13.92 13.95
CA LYS A 115 -24.50 12.97 14.88
C LYS A 115 -23.34 13.63 15.60
N ASP A 116 -23.64 14.36 16.68
CA ASP A 116 -22.67 14.92 17.61
C ASP A 116 -22.10 13.84 18.54
N GLU A 117 -21.67 12.71 17.98
CA GLU A 117 -21.03 11.66 18.77
C GLU A 117 -19.51 11.87 18.74
N PRO A 118 -18.82 11.89 19.90
CA PRO A 118 -17.35 12.00 19.97
C PRO A 118 -16.63 10.88 19.21
N TYR A 119 -17.33 9.78 18.91
CA TYR A 119 -16.84 8.68 18.07
C TYR A 119 -16.62 9.10 16.61
N SER A 120 -17.47 9.96 16.04
CA SER A 120 -17.34 10.42 14.63
C SER A 120 -16.06 11.24 14.41
N PHE A 121 -15.67 12.08 15.39
CA PHE A 121 -14.40 12.81 15.30
C PHE A 121 -13.18 11.87 15.41
N LEU A 122 -13.25 10.87 16.29
CA LEU A 122 -12.15 9.92 16.46
C LEU A 122 -11.95 9.05 15.22
N ASP A 123 -13.05 8.60 14.60
CA ASP A 123 -13.02 7.84 13.34
C ASP A 123 -12.45 8.68 12.20
N LEU A 124 -12.86 9.95 12.08
CA LEU A 124 -12.30 10.87 11.08
C LEU A 124 -10.78 11.06 11.24
N VAL A 125 -10.30 11.24 12.48
CA VAL A 125 -8.86 11.36 12.76
C VAL A 125 -8.12 10.07 12.41
N LEU A 126 -8.72 8.92 12.73
CA LEU A 126 -8.14 7.61 12.42
C LEU A 126 -8.03 7.39 10.91
N ASP A 127 -9.08 7.70 10.16
CA ASP A 127 -9.09 7.61 8.70
C ASP A 127 -8.09 8.56 8.04
N LEU A 128 -8.01 9.83 8.51
CA LEU A 128 -7.04 10.78 8.00
C LEU A 128 -5.60 10.32 8.28
N SER A 129 -5.36 9.74 9.45
CA SER A 129 -4.05 9.19 9.82
C SER A 129 -3.68 8.01 8.92
N TYR A 130 -4.65 7.13 8.59
CA TYR A 130 -4.44 6.01 7.70
C TYR A 130 -4.15 6.45 6.26
N ALA A 131 -4.90 7.44 5.75
CA ALA A 131 -4.65 8.03 4.44
C ALA A 131 -3.25 8.67 4.35
N SER A 132 -2.86 9.41 5.40
CA SER A 132 -1.54 10.05 5.49
C SER A 132 -0.41 9.03 5.52
N LEU A 133 -0.57 7.95 6.29
CA LEU A 133 0.40 6.86 6.35
C LEU A 133 0.53 6.15 4.99
N THR A 134 -0.58 5.93 4.31
CA THR A 134 -0.61 5.34 2.97
C THR A 134 0.14 6.22 1.96
N ALA A 135 -0.11 7.53 1.98
CA ALA A 135 0.61 8.49 1.14
C ALA A 135 2.12 8.52 1.46
N LEU A 136 2.48 8.45 2.74
CA LEU A 136 3.87 8.42 3.21
C LEU A 136 4.62 7.17 2.72
N PHE A 137 3.99 6.00 2.73
CA PHE A 137 4.58 4.78 2.16
C PHE A 137 4.60 4.77 0.63
N LEU A 138 3.62 5.40 -0.02
CA LEU A 138 3.62 5.52 -1.48
C LEU A 138 4.73 6.43 -1.99
N TRP A 139 5.04 7.51 -1.27
CA TRP A 139 6.00 8.54 -1.68
C TRP A 139 7.37 8.00 -2.15
N PRO A 140 8.13 7.21 -1.37
CA PRO A 140 9.44 6.74 -1.80
C PRO A 140 9.38 5.80 -3.01
N VAL A 141 8.34 4.96 -3.11
CA VAL A 141 8.12 4.07 -4.25
C VAL A 141 7.81 4.86 -5.50
N PHE A 142 6.94 5.88 -5.39
CA PHE A 142 6.60 6.77 -6.49
C PHE A 142 7.82 7.58 -6.96
N LYS A 143 8.61 8.11 -6.02
CA LYS A 143 9.84 8.84 -6.36
C LYS A 143 10.84 7.95 -7.09
N LEU A 144 11.02 6.70 -6.65
CA LEU A 144 11.89 5.74 -7.33
C LEU A 144 11.36 5.39 -8.72
N PHE A 145 10.06 5.17 -8.85
CA PHE A 145 9.39 4.92 -10.12
C PHE A 145 9.62 6.04 -11.15
N ARG A 146 9.56 7.30 -10.71
CA ARG A 146 9.86 8.47 -11.54
C ARG A 146 11.34 8.56 -11.94
N GLN A 147 12.26 8.23 -11.04
CA GLN A 147 13.70 8.20 -11.34
C GLN A 147 14.07 7.14 -12.38
N MET A 148 13.34 6.02 -12.45
CA MET A 148 13.54 5.00 -13.48
C MET A 148 13.01 5.41 -14.86
N GLU A 149 12.05 6.34 -14.92
CA GLU A 149 11.48 6.86 -16.19
C GLU A 149 12.36 7.95 -16.81
N TYR A 150 12.92 8.81 -15.96
CA TYR A 150 13.81 9.89 -16.34
C TYR A 150 15.09 9.77 -15.51
N PRO A 151 16.06 8.93 -15.91
CA PRO A 151 17.37 8.97 -15.31
C PRO A 151 17.93 10.36 -15.55
N GLU A 152 18.07 11.18 -14.50
CA GLU A 152 18.58 12.54 -14.63
C GLU A 152 19.91 12.51 -15.41
N GLU A 153 19.97 13.14 -16.58
CA GLU A 153 21.19 13.38 -17.37
C GLU A 153 22.16 14.37 -16.67
N GLY A 154 22.05 14.56 -15.35
CA GLY A 154 22.56 15.73 -14.63
C GLY A 154 23.77 15.52 -13.72
N ASN A 155 24.52 14.41 -13.83
CA ASN A 155 25.71 14.18 -12.99
C ASN A 155 26.98 13.80 -13.77
N GLN A 156 27.06 14.18 -15.05
CA GLN A 156 28.26 14.04 -15.90
C GLN A 156 28.84 15.37 -16.40
N THR A 157 28.58 16.49 -15.71
CA THR A 157 29.34 17.73 -15.92
C THR A 157 30.30 17.96 -14.76
N VAL A 158 31.57 18.17 -15.11
CA VAL A 158 32.74 18.48 -14.28
C VAL A 158 33.51 17.26 -13.74
N LEU A 159 34.26 16.59 -14.62
CA LEU A 159 35.69 16.27 -14.44
C LEU A 159 36.27 15.85 -15.81
N VAL A 160 36.19 16.75 -16.79
CA VAL A 160 37.03 16.70 -17.99
C VAL A 160 37.64 18.08 -18.15
N ASP A 161 38.95 18.08 -18.40
CA ASP A 161 39.90 19.19 -18.59
C ASP A 161 40.47 19.90 -17.35
N ASP A 162 41.50 19.27 -16.77
CA ASP A 162 42.70 19.97 -16.28
C ASP A 162 43.95 19.27 -16.88
N ASN A 163 43.97 19.12 -18.21
CA ASN A 163 45.19 18.68 -18.89
C ASN A 163 45.32 19.40 -20.23
N ASN A 164 45.66 20.69 -20.21
CA ASN A 164 46.39 21.32 -21.31
C ASN A 164 47.01 22.68 -20.93
N GLY A 165 48.34 22.74 -21.00
CA GLY A 165 49.15 23.98 -20.99
C GLY A 165 50.04 24.06 -19.75
N THR A 166 51.35 23.82 -19.81
CA THR A 166 52.30 24.33 -20.81
C THR A 166 53.50 23.40 -20.97
N GLY A 167 53.85 23.06 -22.21
CA GLY A 167 55.24 22.84 -22.59
C GLY A 167 55.94 24.20 -22.71
N VAL A 168 57.11 24.33 -22.08
CA VAL A 168 58.47 24.52 -22.64
C VAL A 168 59.44 24.23 -21.50
#